data_AF-K2CB96-F1
#
_entry.id   AF-K2CB96-F1
#
_cell.length_a   1.000
_cell.length_b   1.000
_cell.length_c   1.000
_cell.angle_alpha   90.00
_cell.angle_beta   90.00
_cell.angle_gamma   90.00
#
_symmetry.space_group_name_H-M   'P 1'
#
loop_
_entity.id
_entity.type
_entity.pdbx_description
1 polymer ?
#
loop_
_entity_poly.entity_id
_entity_poly.type
_entity_poly.pdbx_seq_one_letter_code
_entity_poly.pdbx_strand_id
1 'polypeptide(L)' 'MDRIQVSVIVPAYNSERTIKKTLEAIKQQTANLKIEVIVVDDGSTDSTREIVSELPGVKLLQQNNSGPATARNTGARVA' A
#
# COMPACT_ATOMS: atom_id res chain seq x y z
N MET A 1 -20.34 -13.35 3.89
CA MET A 1 -18.93 -12.92 3.80
C MET A 1 -18.92 -11.44 3.52
N ASP A 2 -18.25 -10.68 4.36
CA ASP A 2 -18.14 -9.24 4.20
C ASP A 2 -17.25 -8.92 3.00
N ARG A 3 -17.86 -8.44 1.92
CA ARG A 3 -17.19 -8.20 0.64
C ARG A 3 -16.41 -6.88 0.71
N ILE A 4 -15.13 -6.92 0.35
CA ILE A 4 -14.34 -5.71 0.12
C ILE A 4 -14.97 -4.93 -1.05
N GLN A 5 -15.18 -3.62 -0.86
CA GLN A 5 -15.83 -2.75 -1.83
C GLN A 5 -14.83 -1.91 -2.61
N VAL A 6 -13.69 -1.59 -2.01
CA VAL A 6 -12.62 -0.78 -2.62
C VAL A 6 -11.27 -1.34 -2.21
N SER A 7 -10.39 -1.52 -3.19
CA SER A 7 -8.99 -1.88 -2.96
C SER A 7 -8.10 -0.69 -3.32
N VAL A 8 -7.36 -0.18 -2.33
CA VAL A 8 -6.47 0.98 -2.51
C VAL A 8 -5.05 0.47 -2.70
N ILE A 9 -4.53 0.62 -3.91
CA ILE A 9 -3.17 0.22 -4.27
C ILE A 9 -2.24 1.41 -4.11
N VAL A 10 -1.21 1.27 -3.27
CA VAL A 10 -0.21 2.31 -2.99
C VAL A 10 1.16 1.81 -3.45
N PRO A 11 1.60 2.14 -4.67
CA PRO A 11 2.98 1.89 -5.08
C PRO A 11 3.92 2.80 -4.27
N ALA A 12 5.00 2.23 -3.74
CA ALA A 12 5.96 2.95 -2.92
C ALA A 12 7.39 2.62 -3.38
N TYR A 13 8.22 3.65 -3.49
CA TYR A 13 9.66 3.52 -3.68
C TYR A 13 10.32 4.70 -2.98
N ASN A 14 11.22 4.42 -2.04
CA ASN A 14 11.95 5.43 -1.26
C ASN A 14 11.04 6.57 -0.72
N SER A 15 9.96 6.17 -0.04
CA SER A 15 8.86 7.03 0.41
C SER A 15 8.77 7.13 1.95
N GLU A 16 9.86 6.89 2.69
CA GLU A 16 9.84 6.85 4.16
C GLU A 16 9.22 8.11 4.81
N ARG A 17 9.39 9.26 4.15
CA ARG A 17 8.91 10.57 4.65
C ARG A 17 7.40 10.77 4.50
N THR A 18 6.74 10.02 3.63
CA THR A 18 5.34 10.27 3.24
C THR A 18 4.43 9.07 3.45
N ILE A 19 4.96 7.84 3.37
CA ILE A 19 4.17 6.62 3.32
C ILE A 19 3.26 6.46 4.54
N LYS A 20 3.76 6.74 5.75
CA LYS A 20 2.97 6.66 6.99
C LYS A 20 1.75 7.59 6.96
N LYS A 21 1.99 8.87 6.63
CA LYS A 21 0.92 9.89 6.54
C LYS A 21 -0.13 9.52 5.49
N THR A 22 0.30 9.01 4.33
CA THR A 22 -0.63 8.55 3.28
C THR A 22 -1.52 7.41 3.79
N LEU A 23 -0.95 6.39 4.45
CA LEU A 23 -1.70 5.24 4.95
C LEU A 23 -2.65 5.61 6.09
N GLU A 24 -2.23 6.50 6.99
CA GLU A 24 -3.10 7.05 8.05
C GLU A 24 -4.28 7.83 7.46
N ALA A 25 -4.05 8.63 6.41
CA ALA A 25 -5.13 9.37 5.73
C ALA A 25 -6.14 8.44 5.03
N ILE A 26 -5.68 7.33 4.45
CA ILE A 26 -6.57 6.31 3.86
C ILE A 26 -7.41 5.62 4.95
N LYS A 27 -6.83 5.33 6.12
CA LYS A 27 -7.54 4.71 7.25
C LYS A 27 -8.61 5.63 7.87
N GLN A 28 -8.44 6.95 7.75
CA GLN A 28 -9.37 7.93 8.32
C GLN A 28 -10.55 8.27 7.39
N GLN A 29 -10.70 7.60 6.24
CA GLN A 29 -11.83 7.85 5.35
C GLN A 29 -13.16 7.49 6.03
N THR A 30 -14.14 8.39 5.94
CA THR A 30 -15.45 8.29 6.60
C THR A 30 -16.52 7.63 5.73
N ALA A 31 -16.17 7.19 4.52
CA ALA A 31 -17.08 6.43 3.69
C ALA A 31 -17.39 5.09 4.39
N ASN A 32 -18.68 4.75 4.52
CA ASN A 32 -19.14 3.44 5.03
C ASN A 32 -18.85 2.32 4.01
N LEU A 33 -17.59 2.18 3.62
CA LEU A 33 -17.09 1.22 2.64
C LEU A 33 -16.08 0.31 3.32
N LYS A 34 -16.12 -0.98 2.98
CA LYS A 34 -15.05 -1.91 3.35
C LYS A 34 -13.87 -1.73 2.40
N ILE A 35 -12.78 -1.20 2.94
CA ILE A 35 -11.55 -0.89 2.20
C ILE A 35 -10.46 -1.87 2.60
N GLU A 36 -9.73 -2.40 1.61
CA GLU A 36 -8.41 -2.99 1.83
C GLU A 36 -7.32 -2.06 1.29
N VAL A 37 -6.15 -2.08 1.93
CA VAL A 37 -5.00 -1.28 1.52
C VAL A 37 -3.84 -2.20 1.19
N ILE A 38 -3.33 -2.08 -0.03
CA ILE A 38 -2.25 -2.89 -0.56
C ILE A 38 -1.09 -1.96 -0.93
N VAL A 39 0.01 -2.04 -0.19
CA VAL A 39 1.25 -1.33 -0.51
C VAL A 39 2.13 -2.25 -1.34
N VAL A 40 2.69 -1.72 -2.43
CA VAL A 40 3.68 -2.41 -3.24
C VAL A 40 5.00 -1.66 -3.13
N ASP A 41 5.92 -2.20 -2.34
CA ASP A 41 7.29 -1.72 -2.23
C ASP A 41 8.10 -2.15 -3.46
N ASP A 42 8.43 -1.17 -4.32
CA ASP A 42 9.14 -1.34 -5.58
C ASP A 42 10.67 -1.29 -5.38
N GLY A 43 11.13 -2.07 -4.41
CA GLY A 43 12.55 -2.23 -4.10
C GLY A 43 13.16 -1.03 -3.38
N SER A 44 12.47 -0.47 -2.38
CA SER A 44 13.02 0.65 -1.59
C SER A 44 14.32 0.25 -0.87
N THR A 45 15.19 1.24 -0.71
CA THR A 45 16.46 1.13 0.01
C THR A 45 16.49 2.00 1.26
N ASP A 46 15.40 2.73 1.54
CA ASP A 46 15.18 3.51 2.74
C ASP A 46 14.24 2.78 3.70
N SER A 47 13.75 3.46 4.73
CA SER A 47 12.91 2.84 5.78
C SER A 47 11.46 2.56 5.35
N THR A 48 11.12 2.72 4.07
CA THR A 48 9.72 2.59 3.59
C THR A 48 9.11 1.25 3.95
N ARG A 49 9.86 0.17 3.76
CA ARG A 49 9.40 -1.20 4.00
C ARG A 49 9.11 -1.44 5.47
N GLU A 50 10.03 -1.03 6.33
CA GLU A 50 9.95 -1.16 7.77
C GLU A 50 8.72 -0.41 8.29
N ILE A 51 8.57 0.86 7.90
CA ILE A 51 7.43 1.71 8.28
C ILE A 51 6.09 1.07 7.90
N VAL A 52 5.99 0.49 6.70
CA VAL A 52 4.74 -0.15 6.25
C VAL A 52 4.47 -1.44 7.02
N SER A 53 5.50 -2.23 7.30
CA SER A 53 5.37 -3.52 8.01
C SER A 53 4.85 -3.37 9.44
N GLU A 54 5.09 -2.21 10.07
CA GLU A 54 4.60 -1.88 11.41
C GLU A 54 3.14 -1.42 11.44
N LEU A 55 2.52 -1.13 10.28
CA LEU A 55 1.15 -0.60 10.21
C LEU A 55 0.12 -1.74 10.09
N PRO A 56 -0.74 -1.95 11.09
CA PRO A 56 -1.74 -3.02 11.04
C PRO A 56 -2.78 -2.78 9.95
N GLY A 57 -3.32 -3.85 9.36
CA GLY A 57 -4.36 -3.76 8.34
C GLY A 57 -3.89 -3.28 6.96
N VAL A 58 -2.58 -3.27 6.71
CA VAL A 58 -1.98 -3.00 5.40
C VAL A 58 -1.35 -4.28 4.87
N LYS A 59 -1.68 -4.66 3.63
CA LYS A 59 -1.05 -5.78 2.92
C LYS A 59 0.20 -5.24 2.21
N LEU A 60 1.37 -5.70 2.60
CA LEU A 60 2.64 -5.32 1.97
C LEU A 60 3.07 -6.37 0.95
N LEU A 61 3.26 -5.95 -0.31
CA LEU A 61 3.95 -6.69 -1.35
C LEU A 61 5.33 -6.08 -1.60
N GLN A 62 6.27 -6.91 -2.01
CA GLN A 62 7.63 -6.51 -2.31
C GLN A 62 7.99 -7.01 -3.72
N GLN A 63 8.66 -6.16 -4.50
CA GLN A 63 9.22 -6.54 -5.78
C GLN A 63 10.56 -5.83 -6.00
N ASN A 64 11.35 -6.32 -6.96
CA ASN A 64 12.51 -5.57 -7.44
C ASN A 64 12.04 -4.31 -8.17
N ASN A 65 12.81 -3.22 -8.07
CA ASN A 65 12.48 -1.96 -8.72
C ASN A 65 12.21 -2.15 -10.22
N SER A 66 10.94 -1.97 -10.60
CA SER A 66 10.42 -2.20 -11.95
C SER A 66 9.51 -1.07 -12.41
N GLY A 67 9.52 0.05 -11.67
CA GLY A 67 8.78 1.26 -11.94
C GLY A 67 7.33 1.24 -11.42
N PRO A 68 6.73 2.43 -11.27
CA PRO A 68 5.43 2.60 -10.62
C PRO A 68 4.27 1.94 -11.38
N ALA A 69 4.36 1.79 -12.70
CA ALA A 69 3.34 1.08 -13.49
C ALA A 69 3.29 -0.41 -13.15
N THR A 70 4.46 -1.05 -13.07
CA THR A 70 4.57 -2.46 -12.69
C THR A 70 4.07 -2.66 -11.26
N ALA A 71 4.48 -1.82 -10.33
CA ALA A 71 4.02 -1.87 -8.94
C ALA A 71 2.49 -1.77 -8.81
N ARG A 72 1.85 -0.82 -9.53
CA ARG A 72 0.37 -0.74 -9.58
C ARG A 72 -0.26 -2.02 -10.10
N ASN A 73 0.26 -2.57 -11.21
CA ASN A 73 -0.27 -3.79 -11.81
C ASN A 73 -0.09 -5.02 -10.90
N THR A 74 1.01 -5.09 -10.16
CA THR A 74 1.25 -6.13 -9.15
C THR A 74 0.20 -6.05 -8.04
N GLY A 75 -0.08 -4.85 -7.52
CA GLY A 75 -1.13 -4.66 -6.52
C GLY A 75 -2.52 -5.02 -7.06
N ALA A 76 -2.86 -4.56 -8.27
CA ALA A 76 -4.17 -4.81 -8.89
C ALA A 76 -4.45 -6.30 -9.16
N ARG A 77 -3.42 -7.13 -9.32
CA ARG A 77 -3.59 -8.58 -9.52
C ARG A 77 -3.98 -9.35 -8.26
N VAL A 78 -3.76 -8.79 -7.08
CA VAL A 78 -4.00 -9.46 -5.79
C VAL A 78 -5.10 -8.81 -4.95
N ALA A 79 -5.70 -7.74 -5.48
CA ALA A 79 -6.93 -7.13 -5.01
C ALA A 79 -8.11 -7.98 -5.52
#